data_AF-A0A1F5QA84-F1
#
_entry.id   AF-A0A1F5QA84-F1
#
_cell.length_a   1.000
_cell.length_b   1.000
_cell.length_c   1.000
_cell.angle_alpha   90.00
_cell.angle_beta   90.00
_cell.angle_gamma   90.00
#
_symmetry.space_group_name_H-M   'P 1'
#
loop_
_entity.id
_entity.type
_entity.pdbx_description
1 polymer ?
#
loop_
_entity_poly.entity_id
_entity_poly.type
_entity_poly.pdbx_seq_one_letter_code
_entity_poly.pdbx_strand_id
1 'polypeptide(L)'
;MFQRKRITGIVEKNLGRGTRLGFPTANIRIKEADLEEGIYTALTEHDGSKYPSLAFIGAAATFGENEKKLEVYILDFSHNLYGQEICVKLLEKIREARKFDTEADLVEQMNRDEKAARDFFKTYGRTE
;
A
#
# COMPACT_ATOMS: atom_id res chain seq x y z
N MET A 1 -15.10 -9.73 10.00
CA MET A 1 -14.95 -10.29 8.65
C MET A 1 -14.51 -9.15 7.75
N PHE A 2 -13.23 -9.11 7.34
CA PHE A 2 -12.69 -8.01 6.54
C PHE A 2 -13.35 -8.06 5.15
N GLN A 3 -14.25 -7.10 4.84
CA GLN A 3 -14.76 -6.97 3.48
C GLN A 3 -13.58 -6.58 2.57
N ARG A 4 -13.40 -7.29 1.46
CA ARG A 4 -12.38 -6.98 0.45
C ARG A 4 -12.71 -5.63 -0.20
N LYS A 5 -12.25 -4.53 0.40
CA LYS A 5 -12.50 -3.16 -0.09
C LYS A 5 -11.62 -2.87 -1.31
N ARG A 6 -12.21 -2.16 -2.28
CA ARG A 6 -11.52 -1.63 -3.47
C ARG A 6 -11.45 -0.12 -3.37
N ILE A 7 -10.27 0.42 -3.63
CA ILE A 7 -9.98 1.85 -3.57
C ILE A 7 -9.42 2.24 -4.92
N THR A 8 -10.07 3.18 -5.60
CA THR A 8 -9.60 3.73 -6.88
C THR A 8 -9.15 5.17 -6.67
N GLY A 9 -8.05 5.56 -7.31
CA GLY A 9 -7.63 6.96 -7.32
C GLY A 9 -6.43 7.24 -8.19
N ILE A 10 -6.16 8.53 -8.35
CA ILE A 10 -5.03 9.04 -9.13
C ILE A 10 -3.77 9.00 -8.29
N VAL A 11 -2.69 8.47 -8.85
CA VAL A 11 -1.40 8.42 -8.17
C VAL A 11 -0.76 9.80 -8.11
N GLU A 12 -0.55 10.29 -6.89
CA GLU A 12 0.06 11.57 -6.59
C GLU A 12 1.57 11.46 -6.37
N LYS A 13 2.29 12.52 -6.76
CA LYS A 13 3.71 12.66 -6.46
C LYS A 13 3.90 13.07 -5.00
N ASN A 14 4.74 12.34 -4.28
CA ASN A 14 5.13 12.65 -2.90
C ASN A 14 6.63 12.95 -2.80
N LEU A 15 7.12 13.20 -1.58
CA LEU A 15 8.53 13.51 -1.29
C LEU A 15 9.52 12.39 -1.66
N GLY A 16 9.05 11.25 -2.20
CA GLY A 16 9.91 10.15 -2.66
C GLY A 16 10.66 9.43 -1.53
N ARG A 17 10.20 9.53 -0.28
CA ARG A 17 10.88 8.91 0.87
C ARG A 17 11.00 7.39 0.71
N GLY A 18 9.92 6.70 0.34
CA GLY A 18 9.95 5.27 0.06
C GLY A 18 10.98 4.90 -1.01
N THR A 19 11.02 5.66 -2.11
CA THR A 19 12.00 5.45 -3.19
C THR A 19 13.45 5.54 -2.71
N ARG A 20 13.77 6.48 -1.81
CA ARG A 20 15.11 6.59 -1.21
C ARG A 20 15.49 5.39 -0.33
N LEU A 21 14.49 4.68 0.20
CA LEU A 21 14.64 3.48 1.01
C LEU A 21 14.59 2.18 0.20
N GLY A 22 14.43 2.26 -1.13
CA GLY A 22 14.27 1.09 -2.01
C GLY A 22 12.82 0.60 -2.18
N PHE A 23 11.84 1.33 -1.65
CA PHE A 23 10.41 0.98 -1.70
C PHE A 23 9.59 2.08 -2.40
N PRO A 24 9.64 2.21 -3.73
CA PRO A 24 8.86 3.20 -4.46
C PRO A 24 7.35 3.00 -4.25
N THR A 25 6.66 3.98 -3.66
CA THR A 25 5.22 3.90 -3.40
C THR A 25 4.40 4.80 -4.33
N ALA A 26 3.32 4.25 -4.88
CA ALA A 26 2.23 5.02 -5.45
C ALA A 26 1.37 5.56 -4.30
N ASN A 27 1.08 6.86 -4.29
CA ASN A 27 0.34 7.51 -3.22
C ASN A 27 -1.04 7.92 -3.71
N ILE A 28 -2.08 7.61 -2.95
CA ILE A 28 -3.47 7.93 -3.28
C ILE A 28 -4.13 8.55 -2.04
N ARG A 29 -4.77 9.71 -2.19
CA ARG A 29 -5.67 10.26 -1.17
C ARG A 29 -6.96 9.47 -1.10
N ILE A 30 -7.38 9.15 0.12
CA ILE A 30 -8.65 8.46 0.38
C ILE A 30 -9.52 9.32 1.31
N LYS A 31 -10.76 9.55 0.87
CA LYS A 31 -11.78 10.30 1.65
C LYS A 31 -12.52 9.40 2.66
N GLU A 32 -12.24 8.10 2.66
CA GLU A 32 -12.92 7.12 3.48
C GLU A 32 -12.25 6.98 4.86
N ALA A 33 -12.85 7.62 5.87
CA ALA A 33 -12.35 7.59 7.25
C ALA A 33 -12.46 6.22 7.93
N ASP A 34 -13.30 5.31 7.42
CA ASP A 34 -13.59 3.99 8.02
C ASP A 34 -12.49 2.94 7.80
N LEU A 35 -11.49 3.22 6.96
CA LEU A 35 -10.42 2.26 6.68
C LEU A 35 -9.42 2.15 7.84
N GLU A 36 -9.33 1.00 8.49
CA GLU A 36 -8.33 0.77 9.55
C GLU A 36 -6.90 1.08 9.08
N GLU A 37 -6.11 1.66 9.96
CA GLU A 37 -4.69 1.91 9.69
C GLU A 37 -3.89 0.62 9.80
N GLY A 38 -2.90 0.46 8.93
CA GLY A 38 -2.07 -0.73 8.91
C GLY A 38 -1.42 -1.01 7.57
N ILE A 39 -0.74 -2.14 7.53
CA ILE A 39 -0.15 -2.73 6.32
C ILE A 39 -1.02 -3.89 5.88
N TYR A 40 -1.29 -3.95 4.58
CA TYR A 40 -2.15 -4.94 3.95
C TYR A 40 -1.45 -5.58 2.76
N THR A 41 -1.75 -6.86 2.50
CA THR A 41 -1.60 -7.41 1.17
C THR A 41 -2.70 -6.85 0.27
N ALA A 42 -2.35 -6.54 -0.97
CA ALA A 42 -3.27 -5.94 -1.92
C ALA A 42 -2.99 -6.39 -3.35
N LEU A 43 -4.01 -6.34 -4.20
CA LEU A 43 -3.83 -6.37 -5.66
C LEU A 43 -4.00 -4.96 -6.21
N THR A 44 -3.02 -4.52 -6.99
CA THR A 44 -3.12 -3.27 -7.74
C THR A 44 -3.47 -3.59 -9.19
N GLU A 45 -4.55 -2.99 -9.68
CA GLU A 45 -5.03 -3.12 -11.04
C GLU A 45 -4.67 -1.84 -11.79
N HIS A 46 -3.94 -1.98 -12.89
CA HIS A 46 -3.53 -0.88 -13.77
C HIS A 46 -3.45 -1.39 -15.21
N ASP A 47 -4.03 -0.64 -16.15
CA ASP A 47 -4.04 -0.97 -17.59
C ASP A 47 -4.49 -2.41 -17.90
N GLY A 48 -5.55 -2.88 -17.22
CA GLY A 48 -6.08 -4.24 -17.37
C GLY A 48 -5.24 -5.36 -16.74
N SER A 49 -4.06 -5.04 -16.21
CA SER A 49 -3.16 -5.98 -15.53
C SER A 49 -3.35 -5.91 -14.02
N LYS A 50 -3.10 -7.02 -13.32
CA LYS A 50 -3.14 -7.12 -11.85
C LYS A 50 -1.76 -7.44 -11.30
N TYR A 51 -1.34 -6.70 -10.29
CA TYR A 51 -0.02 -6.81 -9.68
C TYR A 51 -0.15 -7.06 -8.18
N PRO A 52 0.58 -8.04 -7.63
CA PRO A 52 0.77 -8.18 -6.18
C PRO A 52 1.36 -6.90 -5.59
N SER A 53 0.85 -6.48 -4.42
CA SER A 53 1.28 -5.23 -3.80
C SER A 53 1.11 -5.26 -2.28
N LEU A 54 1.82 -4.34 -1.64
CA LEU A 54 1.65 -3.94 -0.24
C LEU A 54 0.94 -2.59 -0.20
N ALA A 55 -0.06 -2.47 0.67
CA ALA A 55 -0.79 -1.22 0.89
C ALA A 55 -0.62 -0.78 2.33
N PHE A 56 -0.11 0.43 2.54
CA PHE A 56 -0.12 1.10 3.83
C PHE A 56 -1.27 2.11 3.88
N ILE A 57 -2.11 2.00 4.90
CA ILE A 57 -3.15 2.98 5.22
C ILE A 57 -2.74 3.69 6.50
N GLY A 58 -2.67 5.02 6.45
CA GLY A 58 -2.33 5.83 7.61
C GLY A 58 -3.00 7.21 7.58
N ALA A 59 -3.03 7.87 8.73
CA ALA A 59 -3.52 9.25 8.83
C ALA A 59 -2.72 10.21 7.93
N ALA A 60 -3.43 11.12 7.25
CA ALA A 60 -2.82 12.27 6.61
C ALA A 60 -2.38 13.26 7.70
N ALA A 61 -1.10 13.63 7.75
CA ALA A 61 -0.56 14.54 8.77
C ALA A 61 -0.93 16.03 8.53
N THR A 62 -1.69 16.33 7.48
CA THR A 62 -2.05 17.69 7.10
C THR A 62 -3.35 18.10 7.79
N PHE A 63 -3.31 19.23 8.49
CA PHE A 63 -4.35 19.72 9.40
C PHE A 63 -5.76 19.76 8.78
N GLY A 64 -6.73 19.09 9.44
CA GLY A 64 -8.13 19.52 9.43
C GLY A 64 -9.18 18.50 8.95
N GLU A 65 -8.80 17.42 8.28
CA GLU A 65 -9.76 16.50 7.66
C GLU A 65 -9.54 15.04 8.09
N ASN A 66 -10.62 14.26 8.17
CA ASN A 66 -10.60 12.80 8.42
C ASN A 66 -10.04 12.04 7.19
N GLU A 67 -9.05 12.59 6.52
CA GLU A 67 -8.42 12.02 5.35
C GLU A 67 -7.36 11.00 5.75
N LYS A 68 -7.34 9.90 5.01
CA LYS A 68 -6.28 8.91 5.10
C LYS A 68 -5.47 8.96 3.81
N LYS A 69 -4.23 8.49 3.90
CA LYS A 69 -3.38 8.22 2.75
C LYS A 69 -3.26 6.73 2.55
N LEU A 70 -3.29 6.33 1.29
CA LEU A 70 -2.97 4.99 0.84
C LEU A 70 -1.62 5.05 0.09
N GLU A 71 -0.62 4.36 0.62
CA GLU A 71 0.69 4.20 -0.02
C GLU A 71 0.82 2.76 -0.50
N VAL A 72 1.04 2.57 -1.80
CA VAL A 72 1.05 1.24 -2.42
C VAL A 72 2.42 0.96 -3.00
N TYR A 73 3.07 -0.09 -2.49
CA TYR A 73 4.29 -0.63 -3.06
C TYR A 73 3.93 -1.85 -3.90
N ILE A 74 4.05 -1.71 -5.23
CA ILE A 74 3.72 -2.76 -6.18
C ILE A 74 4.96 -3.65 -6.35
N LEU A 75 4.79 -4.95 -6.10
CA LEU A 75 5.89 -5.90 -6.17
C LEU A 75 6.35 -6.09 -7.61
N ASP A 76 7.68 -6.11 -7.80
CA ASP A 76 8.33 -6.38 -9.08
C ASP A 76 7.88 -5.41 -10.20
N PHE A 77 7.52 -4.18 -9.83
CA PHE A 77 7.02 -3.14 -10.73
C PHE A 77 7.98 -1.96 -10.83
N SER A 78 8.21 -1.45 -12.04
CA SER A 78 9.21 -0.40 -12.30
C SER A 78 8.70 0.76 -13.17
N HIS A 79 7.42 0.81 -13.48
CA HIS A 79 6.86 1.91 -14.29
C HIS A 79 6.48 3.11 -13.43
N ASN A 80 6.49 4.29 -14.03
CA ASN A 80 6.00 5.51 -13.40
C ASN A 80 4.48 5.61 -13.56
N LEU A 81 3.76 5.66 -12.44
CA LEU A 81 2.30 5.76 -12.41
C LEU A 81 1.77 7.17 -12.12
N TYR A 82 2.63 8.18 -11.95
CA TYR A 82 2.18 9.53 -11.59
C TYR A 82 1.12 10.06 -12.57
N GLY A 83 0.00 10.53 -12.03
CA GLY A 83 -1.14 11.04 -12.81
C GLY A 83 -2.02 9.95 -13.43
N GLN A 84 -1.69 8.68 -13.25
CA GLN A 84 -2.50 7.55 -13.72
C GLN A 84 -3.48 7.10 -12.64
N GLU A 85 -4.64 6.62 -13.07
CA GLU A 85 -5.62 5.99 -12.18
C GLU A 85 -5.23 4.52 -11.94
N ILE A 86 -5.25 4.10 -10.69
CA ILE A 86 -5.09 2.70 -10.30
C ILE A 86 -6.23 2.27 -9.37
N CYS A 87 -6.55 0.98 -9.38
CA CYS A 87 -7.48 0.36 -8.45
C CYS A 87 -6.73 -0.58 -7.51
N VAL A 88 -6.94 -0.45 -6.22
CA VAL A 88 -6.25 -1.20 -5.16
C VAL A 88 -7.28 -2.00 -4.39
N LYS A 89 -7.19 -3.32 -4.49
CA LYS A 89 -8.03 -4.26 -3.75
C LYS A 89 -7.29 -4.75 -2.52
N LEU A 90 -7.74 -4.37 -1.33
CA LEU A 90 -7.20 -4.86 -0.06
C LEU A 90 -7.62 -6.31 0.16
N LEU A 91 -6.69 -7.15 0.63
CA LEU A 91 -6.91 -8.58 0.81
C LEU A 91 -6.84 -8.98 2.28
N GLU A 92 -5.67 -8.85 2.91
CA GLU A 92 -5.44 -9.25 4.30
C GLU A 92 -4.58 -8.20 5.04
N LYS A 93 -4.91 -7.91 6.30
CA LYS A 93 -4.10 -7.04 7.16
C LYS A 93 -2.89 -7.84 7.67
N ILE A 94 -1.69 -7.39 7.34
CA ILE A 94 -0.43 -7.98 7.83
C ILE A 94 -0.18 -7.52 9.27
N ARG A 95 -0.33 -6.22 9.54
CA ARG A 95 -0.10 -5.61 10.86
C ARG A 95 -0.73 -4.24 10.99
N GLU A 96 -0.81 -3.75 12.23
CA GLU A 96 -1.19 -2.36 12.52
C GLU A 96 -0.08 -1.36 12.15
N ALA A 97 -0.49 -0.09 12.02
CA ALA A 97 0.44 1.01 11.84
C ALA A 97 1.25 1.24 13.13
N ARG A 98 2.54 1.52 12.99
CA ARG A 98 3.43 1.86 14.11
C ARG A 98 4.44 2.91 13.68
N LYS A 99 4.97 3.64 14.66
CA LYS A 99 6.11 4.54 14.47
C LYS A 99 7.42 3.75 14.62
N PHE A 100 8.47 4.27 13.99
CA PHE A 100 9.82 3.71 14.03
C PHE A 100 10.76 4.82 14.51
N ASP A 101 11.69 4.47 15.39
CA ASP A 101 12.62 5.43 16.00
C ASP A 101 13.78 5.76 15.04
N THR A 102 14.11 4.82 14.15
CA THR A 102 15.20 4.95 13.17
C THR A 102 14.77 4.50 11.78
N GLU A 103 15.46 5.00 10.75
CA GLU A 103 15.28 4.56 9.37
C GLU A 103 15.61 3.06 9.20
N ALA A 104 16.61 2.55 9.94
CA ALA A 104 16.98 1.15 9.90
C ALA A 104 15.87 0.22 10.43
N ASP A 105 15.23 0.58 11.56
CA ASP A 105 14.09 -0.17 12.12
C ASP A 105 12.90 -0.20 11.13
N LEU A 106 12.66 0.93 10.46
CA LEU A 106 11.66 1.02 9.40
C LEU A 106 11.98 0.09 8.23
N VAL A 107 13.19 0.16 7.69
CA VAL A 107 13.62 -0.68 6.55
C VAL A 107 13.57 -2.17 6.90
N GLU A 108 14.02 -2.57 8.09
CA GLU A 108 13.92 -3.95 8.54
C GLU A 108 12.45 -4.42 8.57
N GLN A 109 11.55 -3.59 9.09
CA GLN A 109 10.13 -3.91 9.09
C GLN A 109 9.54 -3.98 7.68
N MET A 110 9.88 -3.05 6.78
CA MET A 110 9.40 -3.07 5.40
C MET A 110 9.83 -4.34 4.65
N ASN A 111 11.05 -4.83 4.90
CA ASN A 111 11.51 -6.11 4.35
C ASN A 111 10.70 -7.30 4.89
N ARG A 112 10.36 -7.29 6.19
CA ARG A 112 9.48 -8.31 6.79
C ARG A 112 8.08 -8.27 6.18
N ASP A 113 7.55 -7.07 5.98
CA ASP A 113 6.24 -6.86 5.37
C ASP A 113 6.22 -7.36 3.90
N GLU A 114 7.27 -7.07 3.12
CA GLU A 114 7.44 -7.59 1.75
C GLU A 114 7.49 -9.12 1.74
N LYS A 115 8.30 -9.72 2.61
CA LYS A 115 8.39 -11.17 2.73
C LYS A 115 7.05 -11.81 3.07
N ALA A 116 6.27 -11.21 3.97
CA ALA A 116 4.94 -11.69 4.33
C ALA A 116 3.96 -11.62 3.15
N ALA A 117 3.96 -10.50 2.42
CA ALA A 117 3.14 -10.35 1.23
C ALA A 117 3.52 -11.37 0.14
N ARG A 118 4.82 -11.55 -0.13
CA ARG A 118 5.29 -12.55 -1.09
C ARG A 118 4.88 -13.96 -0.68
N ASP A 119 4.91 -14.29 0.60
CA ASP A 119 4.47 -15.61 1.08
C ASP A 119 2.96 -15.82 0.89
N PHE A 120 2.16 -14.82 1.24
CA PHE A 120 0.71 -14.80 0.97
C PHE A 120 0.41 -15.05 -0.52
N PHE A 121 1.13 -14.38 -1.43
CA PHE A 121 0.90 -14.52 -2.86
C PHE A 121 1.38 -15.84 -3.47
N LYS A 122 2.15 -16.68 -2.76
CA LYS A 122 2.47 -18.05 -3.23
C LYS A 122 1.27 -18.99 -3.19
N THR A 123 0.31 -18.71 -2.32
CA THR A 123 -0.89 -19.54 -2.11
C THR A 123 -2.16 -18.83 -2.58
N TYR A 124 -2.11 -17.51 -2.75
CA TYR A 124 -3.20 -16.71 -3.31
C TYR A 124 -3.61 -17.18 -4.71
N GLY A 125 -4.90 -17.45 -4.93
CA GLY A 125 -5.44 -17.94 -6.20
C GLY A 125 -5.46 -19.47 -6.37
N ARG A 126 -4.95 -20.25 -5.40
CA ARG A 126 -5.16 -21.71 -5.33
C ARG A 126 -6.50 -22.11 -4.71
N THR A 127 -7.27 -21.14 -4.24
CA THR A 127 -8.52 -21.31 -3.50
C THR A 127 -9.72 -20.64 -4.16
N GLU A 128 -9.60 -20.24 -5.44
CA GLU A 128 -10.74 -19.81 -6.26
C GLU A 128 -11.26 -20.96 -7.13
#